data_AF-A0A7C7TE50-F1
#
_entry.id   AF-A0A7C7TE50-F1
#
_cell.length_a   1.000
_cell.length_b   1.000
_cell.length_c   1.000
_cell.angle_alpha   90.00
_cell.angle_beta   90.00
_cell.angle_gamma   90.00
#
_symmetry.space_group_name_H-M   'P 1'
#
loop_
_entity.id
_entity.type
_entity.pdbx_description
1 polymer ?
#
loop_
_entity_poly.entity_id
_entity_poly.type
_entity_poly.pdbx_seq_one_letter_code
_entity_poly.pdbx_strand_id
1 'polypeptide(L)'
;MLSSIRKFSQSVYSKVFLFIVAIPFVFWGMGPLFTSGNLNVIVEIGKNKISTQEFADFLKFRATEEDMGNINKIQIYLSNFIGEKLIVHEIDDFDIILSDKSLSTLIKNENNFKKDEKFSRKVILEPAKQYPKK
;
A
#
# COMPACT_ATOMS: atom_id res chain seq x y z
N MET A 1 16.76 -46.89 2.74
CA MET A 1 15.43 -46.23 2.84
C MET A 1 15.04 -45.55 1.52
N LEU A 2 15.89 -44.69 0.96
CA LEU A 2 15.65 -44.05 -0.34
C LEU A 2 15.52 -45.05 -1.52
N SER A 3 16.32 -46.12 -1.48
CA SER A 3 16.26 -47.20 -2.47
C SER A 3 14.94 -47.99 -2.42
N SER A 4 14.36 -48.18 -1.24
CA SER A 4 13.07 -48.85 -1.05
C SER A 4 11.92 -47.99 -1.58
N ILE A 5 11.97 -46.67 -1.35
CA ILE A 5 11.02 -45.70 -1.91
C ILE A 5 11.11 -45.68 -3.44
N ARG A 6 12.33 -45.70 -3.99
CA ARG A 6 12.56 -45.76 -5.44
C ARG A 6 11.99 -47.03 -6.08
N LYS A 7 12.19 -48.18 -5.44
CA LYS A 7 11.63 -49.46 -5.89
C LYS A 7 10.10 -49.48 -5.82
N PHE A 8 9.53 -48.91 -4.76
CA PHE A 8 8.07 -48.75 -4.63
C PHE A 8 7.51 -47.84 -5.73
N SER A 9 8.11 -46.67 -5.97
CA SER A 9 7.67 -45.71 -7.00
C SER A 9 7.70 -46.26 -8.43
N GLN A 10 8.55 -47.25 -8.72
CA GLN A 10 8.64 -47.88 -10.04
C GLN A 10 7.55 -48.94 -10.30
N SER A 11 6.83 -49.38 -9.27
CA SER A 11 5.71 -50.32 -9.41
C SER A 11 4.53 -49.72 -10.16
N VAL A 12 3.85 -50.52 -10.97
CA VAL A 12 2.65 -50.12 -11.72
C VAL A 12 1.55 -49.63 -10.78
N TYR A 13 1.35 -50.31 -9.64
CA TYR A 13 0.37 -49.92 -8.62
C TYR A 13 0.67 -48.55 -8.02
N SER A 14 1.95 -48.26 -7.79
CA SER A 14 2.37 -46.99 -7.21
C SER A 14 2.21 -45.83 -8.19
N LYS A 15 2.37 -46.06 -9.51
CA LYS A 15 2.06 -45.05 -10.54
C LYS A 15 0.57 -44.71 -10.57
N VAL A 16 -0.30 -45.71 -10.52
CA VAL A 16 -1.77 -45.50 -10.51
C VAL A 16 -2.19 -44.77 -9.23
N PHE A 17 -1.67 -45.19 -8.08
CA PHE A 17 -1.91 -44.52 -6.80
C PHE A 17 -1.47 -43.05 -6.84
N LEU A 18 -0.27 -42.78 -7.36
CA LEU A 18 0.26 -41.43 -7.45
C LEU A 18 -0.53 -40.56 -8.43
N PHE A 19 -1.08 -41.14 -9.49
CA PHE A 19 -2.00 -40.46 -10.40
C PHE A 19 -3.31 -40.08 -9.70
N ILE A 20 -3.93 -41.00 -8.96
CA ILE A 20 -5.17 -40.72 -8.20
C ILE A 20 -4.94 -39.64 -7.14
N VAL A 21 -3.80 -39.67 -6.45
CA VAL A 21 -3.42 -38.65 -5.47
C VAL A 21 -3.11 -37.31 -6.14
N ALA A 22 -2.56 -37.29 -7.35
CA ALA A 22 -2.25 -36.06 -8.08
C ALA A 22 -3.49 -35.36 -8.66
N ILE A 23 -4.54 -36.09 -9.04
CA ILE A 23 -5.81 -35.55 -9.58
C ILE A 23 -6.37 -34.40 -8.73
N PRO A 24 -6.56 -34.52 -7.40
CA PRO A 24 -7.04 -33.39 -6.60
C PRO A 24 -6.07 -32.21 -6.61
N PHE A 25 -4.74 -32.40 -6.67
CA PHE A 25 -3.84 -31.24 -6.77
C PHE A 25 -3.94 -30.52 -8.13
N VAL A 26 -4.28 -31.24 -9.19
CA VAL A 26 -4.49 -30.68 -10.55
C VAL A 26 -5.86 -30.00 -10.68
N PHE A 27 -6.93 -30.61 -10.17
CA PHE A 27 -8.31 -30.11 -10.31
C PHE A 27 -8.79 -29.22 -9.16
N TRP A 28 -8.36 -29.50 -7.94
CA TRP A 28 -8.64 -28.66 -6.76
C TRP A 28 -7.67 -27.49 -6.65
N GLY A 29 -6.54 -27.58 -7.37
CA GLY A 29 -5.45 -26.62 -7.35
C GLY A 29 -4.74 -26.61 -6.00
N MET A 30 -3.47 -26.23 -6.00
CA MET A 30 -3.03 -25.37 -4.91
C MET A 30 -3.96 -24.15 -5.03
N GLY A 31 -4.90 -23.95 -4.10
CA GLY A 31 -5.92 -22.90 -4.15
C GLY A 31 -5.30 -21.49 -4.18
N PRO A 32 -5.83 -20.47 -3.50
CA PRO A 32 -5.28 -19.10 -3.59
C PRO A 32 -3.80 -18.93 -3.15
N LEU A 33 -3.08 -20.00 -2.81
CA LEU A 33 -1.62 -20.05 -2.70
C LEU A 33 -0.88 -19.48 -3.94
N PHE A 34 -1.52 -19.43 -5.12
CA PHE A 34 -0.97 -18.79 -6.33
C PHE A 34 -1.55 -17.41 -6.66
N THR A 35 -2.32 -16.77 -5.78
CA THR A 35 -2.62 -15.33 -5.92
C THR A 35 -1.41 -14.44 -5.60
N SER A 36 -0.22 -15.03 -5.47
CA SER A 36 1.10 -14.44 -5.19
C SER A 36 1.42 -13.15 -5.99
N GLY A 37 0.73 -12.88 -7.10
CA GLY A 37 0.86 -11.63 -7.85
C GLY A 37 0.08 -10.42 -7.31
N ASN A 38 -0.96 -10.58 -6.48
CA ASN A 38 -1.85 -9.47 -6.06
C ASN A 38 -2.11 -9.40 -4.54
N LEU A 39 -1.30 -10.08 -3.73
CA LEU A 39 -1.45 -10.10 -2.26
C LEU A 39 -1.15 -8.75 -1.57
N ASN A 40 -0.61 -7.78 -2.31
CA ASN A 40 -0.16 -6.51 -1.78
C ASN A 40 -0.91 -5.32 -2.40
N VAL A 41 -2.11 -5.52 -2.96
CA VAL A 41 -2.91 -4.45 -3.59
C VAL A 41 -4.21 -4.29 -2.83
N ILE A 42 -4.50 -3.07 -2.38
CA ILE A 42 -5.70 -2.73 -1.62
C ILE A 42 -6.82 -2.19 -2.51
N VAL A 43 -6.45 -1.46 -3.57
CA VAL A 43 -7.38 -0.92 -4.56
C VAL A 43 -6.67 -0.77 -5.91
N GLU A 44 -7.43 -0.84 -7.01
CA GLU A 44 -6.97 -0.56 -8.36
C GLU A 44 -7.77 0.62 -8.92
N ILE A 45 -7.07 1.69 -9.30
CA ILE A 45 -7.66 2.89 -9.91
C ILE A 45 -7.16 2.96 -11.36
N GLY A 46 -8.05 2.67 -12.32
CA GLY A 46 -7.67 2.57 -13.73
C GLY A 46 -6.65 1.46 -13.97
N LYS A 47 -5.42 1.84 -14.33
CA LYS A 47 -4.27 0.91 -14.49
C LYS A 47 -3.29 0.96 -13.30
N ASN A 48 -3.52 1.86 -12.35
CA ASN A 48 -2.65 2.08 -11.21
C ASN A 48 -3.11 1.19 -10.05
N LYS A 49 -2.25 0.24 -9.69
CA LYS A 49 -2.46 -0.65 -8.54
C LYS A 49 -1.86 -0.01 -7.30
N ILE A 50 -2.69 0.19 -6.28
CA ILE A 50 -2.27 0.84 -5.04
C ILE A 50 -2.01 -0.22 -4.00
N SER A 51 -0.82 -0.17 -3.41
CA SER A 51 -0.40 -1.23 -2.51
C SER A 51 -0.97 -1.10 -1.10
N THR A 52 -1.07 -2.22 -0.38
CA THR A 52 -1.41 -2.22 1.06
C THR A 52 -0.31 -1.52 1.88
N GLN A 53 0.95 -1.59 1.42
CA GLN A 53 2.06 -0.87 2.05
C GLN A 53 1.87 0.65 1.97
N GLU A 54 1.45 1.19 0.83
CA GLU A 54 1.15 2.62 0.70
C GLU A 54 0.05 3.07 1.66
N PHE A 55 -0.97 2.24 1.86
CA PHE A 55 -2.00 2.53 2.84
C PHE A 55 -1.47 2.46 4.28
N ALA A 56 -0.60 1.49 4.59
CA ALA A 56 0.05 1.41 5.90
C ALA A 56 0.92 2.65 6.18
N ASP A 57 1.66 3.13 5.17
CA ASP A 57 2.46 4.36 5.27
C ASP A 57 1.59 5.60 5.41
N PHE A 58 0.43 5.64 4.73
CA PHE A 58 -0.57 6.70 4.90
C PHE A 58 -1.08 6.79 6.33
N LEU A 59 -1.35 5.65 6.96
CA LEU A 59 -1.84 5.56 8.35
C LEU A 59 -0.78 5.95 9.38
N LYS A 60 0.50 5.64 9.14
CA LYS A 60 1.59 5.80 10.11
C LYS A 60 1.69 7.18 10.78
N PHE A 61 1.33 8.25 10.07
CA PHE A 61 1.39 9.62 10.57
C PHE A 61 0.01 10.28 10.74
N ARG A 62 -1.07 9.58 10.38
CA ARG A 62 -2.43 10.11 10.36
C ARG A 62 -3.35 9.45 11.38
N ALA A 63 -3.17 8.15 11.63
CA ALA A 63 -3.98 7.38 12.54
C ALA A 63 -3.31 7.24 13.91
N THR A 64 -4.13 7.30 14.96
CA THR A 64 -3.70 7.00 16.33
C THR A 64 -3.78 5.49 16.61
N GLU A 65 -3.16 5.02 17.70
CA GLU A 65 -3.27 3.62 18.11
C GLU A 65 -4.72 3.21 18.40
N GLU A 66 -5.52 4.12 18.96
CA GLU A 66 -6.96 3.91 19.19
C GLU A 66 -7.73 3.74 17.88
N ASP A 67 -7.40 4.55 16.87
CA ASP A 67 -8.01 4.43 15.54
C ASP A 67 -7.72 3.07 14.89
N MET A 68 -6.51 2.53 15.10
CA MET A 68 -6.12 1.22 14.55
C MET A 68 -6.92 0.05 15.14
N GLY A 69 -7.44 0.20 16.36
CA GLY A 69 -8.34 -0.76 16.99
C GLY A 69 -9.79 -0.69 16.50
N ASN A 70 -10.15 0.34 15.71
CA ASN A 70 -11.53 0.60 15.31
C ASN A 70 -11.72 0.47 13.79
N ILE A 71 -12.43 -0.58 13.37
CA ILE A 71 -12.68 -0.87 11.95
C ILE A 71 -13.38 0.27 11.21
N ASN A 72 -14.27 1.01 11.89
CA ASN A 72 -15.00 2.13 11.28
C ASN A 72 -14.06 3.31 11.01
N LYS A 73 -13.09 3.54 11.89
CA LYS A 73 -12.05 4.57 11.69
C LYS A 73 -11.13 4.18 10.53
N ILE A 74 -10.69 2.92 10.48
CA ILE A 74 -9.88 2.42 9.36
C ILE A 74 -10.60 2.56 8.01
N GLN A 75 -11.91 2.31 7.94
CA GLN A 75 -12.69 2.56 6.72
C GLN A 75 -12.70 4.04 6.31
N ILE A 76 -12.82 4.96 7.26
CA ILE A 76 -12.74 6.40 6.97
C ILE A 76 -11.36 6.75 6.41
N TYR A 77 -10.28 6.25 7.02
CA TYR A 77 -8.93 6.47 6.50
C TYR A 77 -8.74 5.87 5.11
N LEU A 78 -9.30 4.69 4.83
CA LEU A 78 -9.25 4.06 3.51
C LEU A 78 -9.97 4.92 2.46
N SER A 79 -11.17 5.41 2.77
CA SER A 79 -11.92 6.31 1.88
C SER A 79 -11.15 7.60 1.60
N ASN A 80 -10.56 8.22 2.62
CA ASN A 80 -9.74 9.42 2.45
C ASN A 80 -8.49 9.14 1.61
N PHE A 81 -7.83 8.01 1.85
CA PHE A 81 -6.66 7.59 1.07
C PHE A 81 -6.99 7.37 -0.40
N ILE A 82 -8.09 6.67 -0.71
CA ILE A 82 -8.55 6.46 -2.09
C ILE A 82 -8.91 7.81 -2.73
N GLY A 83 -9.60 8.69 -2.00
CA GLY A 83 -9.94 10.03 -2.47
C GLY A 83 -8.71 10.87 -2.81
N GLU A 84 -7.70 10.91 -1.94
CA GLU A 84 -6.43 11.60 -2.22
C GLU A 84 -5.75 11.04 -3.48
N LYS A 85 -5.73 9.72 -3.64
CA LYS A 85 -5.12 9.06 -4.81
C LYS A 85 -5.88 9.37 -6.11
N LEU A 86 -7.21 9.44 -6.04
CA LEU A 86 -8.04 9.83 -7.18
C LEU A 86 -7.76 11.27 -7.59
N ILE A 87 -7.68 12.20 -6.63
CA ILE A 87 -7.36 13.61 -6.91
C ILE A 87 -5.98 13.75 -7.55
N VAL A 88 -4.96 13.05 -7.06
CA VAL A 88 -3.62 13.07 -7.67
C VAL A 88 -3.68 12.55 -9.11
N HIS A 89 -4.43 11.48 -9.36
CA HIS A 89 -4.58 10.94 -10.70
C HIS A 89 -5.28 11.93 -11.64
N GLU A 90 -6.33 12.62 -11.16
CA GLU A 90 -7.01 13.67 -11.92
C GLU A 90 -6.11 14.88 -12.19
N ILE A 91 -5.25 15.28 -11.23
CA ILE A 91 -4.25 16.35 -11.43
C ILE A 91 -3.32 16.02 -12.59
N ASP A 92 -2.84 14.77 -12.65
CA ASP A 92 -1.97 14.29 -13.73
C ASP A 92 -2.73 14.22 -15.07
N ASP A 93 -3.97 13.71 -15.06
CA ASP A 93 -4.79 13.57 -16.26
C ASP A 93 -5.19 14.94 -16.87
N PHE A 94 -5.42 15.95 -16.03
CA PHE A 94 -5.76 17.32 -16.45
C PHE A 94 -4.53 18.22 -16.66
N ASP A 95 -3.31 17.70 -16.51
CA ASP A 95 -2.05 18.46 -16.61
C ASP A 95 -2.06 19.74 -15.74
N ILE A 96 -2.56 19.61 -14.51
CA ILE A 96 -2.62 20.72 -13.55
C ILE A 96 -1.23 20.95 -12.97
N ILE A 97 -0.56 22.01 -13.42
CA ILE A 97 0.81 22.36 -13.00
C ILE A 97 0.79 23.50 -11.98
N LEU A 98 1.40 23.27 -10.81
CA LEU A 98 1.65 24.31 -9.81
C LEU A 98 3.08 24.87 -9.95
N SER A 99 3.21 26.08 -10.50
CA SER A 99 4.53 26.72 -10.63
C SER A 99 5.16 27.12 -9.29
N ASP A 100 6.49 27.18 -9.22
CA ASP A 100 7.22 27.65 -8.04
C ASP A 100 6.79 29.05 -7.57
N LYS A 101 6.43 29.93 -8.51
CA LYS A 101 5.94 31.27 -8.20
C LYS A 101 4.58 31.22 -7.51
N SER A 102 3.66 30.38 -8.02
CA SER A 102 2.33 30.16 -7.44
C SER A 102 2.46 29.53 -6.07
N LEU A 103 3.26 28.46 -5.94
CA LEU A 103 3.52 27.79 -4.68
C LEU A 103 4.16 28.73 -3.65
N SER A 104 5.16 29.53 -4.05
CA SER A 104 5.75 30.53 -3.16
C SER A 104 4.73 31.55 -2.68
N THR A 105 3.76 31.92 -3.53
CA THR A 105 2.72 32.89 -3.16
C THR A 105 1.76 32.29 -2.14
N LEU A 106 1.32 31.05 -2.35
CA LEU A 106 0.49 30.31 -1.41
C LEU A 106 1.17 30.21 -0.04
N ILE A 107 2.40 29.70 0.01
CA ILE A 107 3.17 29.54 1.26
C ILE A 107 3.37 30.88 1.99
N LYS A 108 3.62 31.98 1.27
CA LYS A 108 3.81 33.30 1.90
C LYS A 108 2.52 33.87 2.49
N ASN A 109 1.38 33.48 1.94
CA ASN A 109 0.07 33.98 2.36
C ASN A 109 -0.59 33.13 3.45
N GLU A 110 -0.11 31.90 3.66
CA GLU A 110 -0.55 31.03 4.75
C GLU A 110 -0.29 31.64 6.13
N ASN A 111 -1.32 31.68 6.96
CA ASN A 111 -1.25 32.33 8.28
C ASN A 111 -0.32 31.61 9.24
N ASN A 112 -0.23 30.27 9.13
CA ASN A 112 0.65 29.45 9.95
C ASN A 112 2.14 29.73 9.70
N PHE A 113 2.48 30.40 8.61
CA PHE A 113 3.86 30.76 8.26
C PHE A 113 4.15 32.25 8.41
N LYS A 114 3.24 33.00 9.04
CA LYS A 114 3.41 34.42 9.36
C LYS A 114 3.82 34.60 10.83
N LYS A 115 4.68 35.58 11.05
CA LYS A 115 5.00 36.14 12.37
C LYS A 115 4.83 37.65 12.25
N ASP A 116 4.06 38.24 13.16
CA ASP A 116 3.74 39.69 13.11
C ASP A 116 3.16 40.09 11.74
N GLU A 117 2.22 39.29 11.24
CA GLU A 117 1.55 39.42 9.93
C GLU A 117 2.46 39.33 8.69
N LYS A 118 3.76 39.07 8.87
CA LYS A 118 4.74 38.92 7.79
C LYS A 118 5.24 37.49 7.69
N PHE A 119 5.44 37.02 6.47
CA PHE A 119 6.02 35.71 6.23
C PHE A 119 7.38 35.55 6.94
N SER A 120 7.54 34.45 7.68
CA SER A 120 8.77 34.14 8.42
C SER A 120 9.27 32.75 8.10
N ARG A 121 10.40 32.66 7.39
CA ARG A 121 11.08 31.38 7.13
C ARG A 121 11.50 30.66 8.41
N LYS A 122 11.74 31.39 9.49
CA LYS A 122 12.16 30.81 10.77
C LYS A 122 11.05 29.94 11.39
N VAL A 123 9.79 30.37 11.25
CA VAL A 123 8.62 29.62 11.75
C VAL A 123 8.50 28.27 11.06
N ILE A 124 8.82 28.19 9.77
CA ILE A 124 8.81 26.93 9.01
C ILE A 124 9.89 25.97 9.51
N LEU A 125 11.08 26.48 9.83
CA LEU A 125 12.24 25.67 10.18
C LEU A 125 12.29 25.27 11.67
N GLU A 126 11.39 25.79 12.49
CA GLU A 126 11.34 25.55 13.93
C GLU A 126 10.82 24.14 14.29
N PRO A 127 9.66 23.67 13.77
CA PRO A 127 9.21 22.30 14.02
C PRO A 127 10.16 21.25 13.41
N ALA A 128 10.86 21.57 12.31
CA ALA A 128 11.83 20.66 11.68
C ALA A 128 13.05 20.34 12.57
N LYS A 129 13.34 21.16 13.60
CA LYS A 129 14.44 20.93 14.55
C LYS A 129 14.04 20.05 15.74
N GLN A 130 12.75 19.85 15.96
CA GLN A 130 12.22 19.11 17.10
C GLN A 130 12.09 17.61 16.84
N TYR A 131 12.27 17.18 15.58
CA TYR A 131 12.35 15.77 15.22
C TYR A 131 13.77 15.25 15.44
N PRO A 132 13.96 14.13 16.18
CA PRO A 132 15.28 13.52 16.30
C PRO A 132 15.78 13.14 14.91
N LYS A 133 16.97 13.65 14.54
CA LYS A 133 17.71 13.10 13.42
C LYS A 133 17.99 11.64 13.77
N LYS A 134 17.39 10.72 13.00
CA LYS A 134 17.78 9.31 13.02
C LYS A 134 19.23 9.16 12.58
#